data_AF-A0A7W0SBV6-F1
#
_entry.id   AF-A0A7W0SBV6-F1
#
_cell.length_a   1.000
_cell.length_b   1.000
_cell.length_c   1.000
_cell.angle_alpha   90.00
_cell.angle_beta   90.00
_cell.angle_gamma   90.00
#
_symmetry.space_group_name_H-M   'P 1'
#
loop_
_entity.id
_entity.type
_entity.pdbx_description
1 polymer ?
#
loop_
_entity_poly.entity_id
_entity_poly.type
_entity_poly.pdbx_seq_one_letter_code
_entity_poly.pdbx_strand_id
1 'polypeptide(L)'
;MRARKADLESSEKQLDALAESTNGTSVIPESLEEMVEKTALVAKMIDANYVVTYTPKIPIAETGGRAERNIEVTSKRPGLLVQARRKLIVNAGN
;
A
#
# COMPACT_ATOMS: atom_id res chain seq x y z
N MET A 1 -26.63 18.05 -8.48
CA MET A 1 -26.48 17.43 -7.13
C MET A 1 -26.28 15.91 -7.19
N ARG A 2 -27.12 15.12 -7.89
CA ARG A 2 -26.98 13.64 -7.94
C ARG A 2 -25.70 13.14 -8.63
N ALA A 3 -25.30 13.74 -9.76
CA ALA A 3 -24.07 13.35 -10.48
C ALA A 3 -22.81 13.49 -9.59
N ARG A 4 -22.66 14.65 -8.92
CA ARG A 4 -21.55 14.91 -7.99
C ARG A 4 -21.46 13.90 -6.84
N LYS A 5 -22.61 13.44 -6.31
CA LYS A 5 -22.62 12.42 -5.25
C LYS A 5 -22.13 11.07 -5.77
N ALA A 6 -22.60 10.65 -6.94
CA ALA A 6 -22.16 9.41 -7.57
C ALA A 6 -20.66 9.43 -7.93
N ASP A 7 -20.14 10.56 -8.39
CA ASP A 7 -18.72 10.73 -8.68
C ASP A 7 -17.86 10.62 -7.42
N LEU A 8 -18.33 11.17 -6.29
CA LEU A 8 -17.63 11.07 -5.00
C LEU A 8 -17.62 9.62 -4.48
N GLU A 9 -18.75 8.91 -4.52
CA GLU A 9 -18.83 7.50 -4.12
C GLU A 9 -17.95 6.59 -5.00
N SER A 10 -17.85 6.90 -6.29
CA SER A 10 -16.94 6.21 -7.22
C SER A 10 -15.47 6.46 -6.85
N SER A 11 -15.13 7.71 -6.55
CA SER A 11 -13.78 8.11 -6.17
C SER A 11 -13.36 7.46 -4.84
N GLU A 12 -14.26 7.41 -3.87
CA GLU A 12 -14.05 6.75 -2.58
C GLU A 12 -13.70 5.27 -2.76
N LYS A 13 -14.49 4.53 -3.55
CA LYS A 13 -14.21 3.12 -3.86
C LYS A 13 -12.86 2.90 -4.54
N GLN A 14 -12.47 3.81 -5.43
CA GLN A 14 -11.17 3.73 -6.11
C GLN A 14 -10.01 3.97 -5.14
N LEU A 15 -10.16 4.92 -4.21
CA LEU A 15 -9.17 5.20 -3.19
C LEU A 15 -9.04 4.05 -2.17
N ASP A 16 -10.14 3.42 -1.79
CA ASP A 16 -10.13 2.24 -0.92
C ASP A 16 -9.43 1.05 -1.58
N ALA A 17 -9.75 0.77 -2.85
CA ALA A 17 -9.08 -0.28 -3.61
C ALA A 17 -7.56 -0.01 -3.75
N LEU A 18 -7.18 1.26 -3.93
CA LEU A 18 -5.78 1.65 -3.97
C LEU A 18 -5.09 1.44 -2.61
N ALA A 19 -5.72 1.86 -1.51
CA ALA A 19 -5.20 1.65 -0.16
C ALA A 19 -5.01 0.16 0.12
N GLU A 20 -5.99 -0.69 -0.21
CA GLU A 20 -5.88 -2.15 -0.04
C GLU A 20 -4.72 -2.73 -0.88
N SER A 21 -4.60 -2.32 -2.14
CA SER A 21 -3.54 -2.82 -3.04
C SER A 21 -2.13 -2.41 -2.64
N THR A 22 -1.99 -1.26 -1.98
CA THR A 22 -0.73 -0.69 -1.49
C THR A 22 -0.45 -1.06 -0.04
N ASN A 23 -1.35 -1.81 0.59
CA ASN A 23 -1.31 -2.12 2.02
C ASN A 23 -1.28 -0.85 2.89
N GLY A 24 -1.89 0.23 2.39
CA GLY A 24 -2.12 1.48 3.07
C GLY A 24 -3.39 1.43 3.92
N THR A 25 -3.71 2.55 4.57
CA THR A 25 -4.94 2.69 5.38
C THR A 25 -5.76 3.86 4.83
N SER A 26 -7.02 3.60 4.54
CA SER A 26 -8.02 4.62 4.22
C SER A 26 -8.64 5.14 5.53
N VAL A 27 -8.72 6.46 5.70
CA VAL A 27 -9.36 7.09 6.85
C VAL A 27 -10.34 8.13 6.32
N ILE A 28 -11.62 7.87 6.52
CA ILE A 28 -12.73 8.75 6.10
C ILE A 28 -13.40 9.27 7.37
N PRO A 29 -12.97 10.44 7.87
CA PRO A 29 -13.56 11.00 9.08
C PRO A 29 -14.96 11.53 8.81
N GLU A 30 -15.88 11.29 9.75
CA GLU A 30 -17.28 11.77 9.65
C GLU A 30 -17.45 13.18 10.25
N SER A 31 -16.45 13.67 10.98
CA SER A 31 -16.45 14.98 11.66
C SER A 31 -15.09 15.68 11.59
N LEU A 32 -15.08 16.99 11.84
CA LEU A 32 -13.85 17.77 11.90
C LEU A 32 -12.99 17.35 13.10
N GLU A 33 -13.61 17.12 14.25
CA GLU A 33 -12.94 16.66 15.46
C GLU A 33 -12.22 15.33 15.23
N GLU A 34 -12.91 14.37 14.60
CA GLU A 34 -12.29 13.09 14.24
C GLU A 34 -11.14 13.27 13.25
N MET A 35 -11.31 14.13 12.23
CA MET A 35 -10.23 14.41 11.27
C MET A 35 -8.97 14.92 11.99
N VAL A 36 -9.11 15.84 12.93
CA VAL A 36 -7.99 16.37 13.72
C VAL A 36 -7.35 15.27 14.57
N GLU A 37 -8.14 14.42 15.23
CA GLU A 37 -7.63 13.31 16.03
C GLU A 37 -6.85 12.30 15.19
N LYS A 38 -7.39 11.92 14.03
CA LYS A 38 -6.77 10.96 13.10
C LYS A 38 -5.51 11.50 12.44
N THR A 39 -5.30 12.83 12.42
CA THR A 39 -4.11 13.44 11.83
C THR A 39 -2.82 12.94 12.49
N ALA A 40 -2.82 12.76 13.82
CA ALA A 40 -1.66 12.23 14.54
C ALA A 40 -1.35 10.77 14.18
N LEU A 41 -2.38 9.96 13.92
CA LEU A 41 -2.22 8.59 13.44
C LEU A 41 -1.60 8.56 12.05
N VAL A 42 -2.08 9.41 11.14
CA VAL A 42 -1.56 9.52 9.77
C VAL A 42 -0.10 9.96 9.77
N ALA A 43 0.26 10.96 10.58
CA ALA A 43 1.64 11.41 10.72
C ALA A 43 2.57 10.27 11.17
N LYS A 44 2.16 9.51 12.20
CA LYS A 44 2.91 8.35 12.69
C LYS A 44 3.05 7.25 11.63
N MET A 45 2.03 7.04 10.80
CA MET A 45 2.10 6.08 9.70
C MET A 45 3.12 6.52 8.64
N ILE A 46 3.14 7.81 8.29
CA ILE A 46 4.11 8.37 7.34
C ILE A 46 5.54 8.16 7.85
N ASP A 47 5.80 8.49 9.12
CA ASP A 47 7.12 8.33 9.74
C ASP A 47 7.56 6.85 9.87
N ALA A 48 6.61 5.92 9.86
CA ALA A 48 6.87 4.48 9.99
C ALA A 48 7.04 3.75 8.64
N ASN A 49 7.00 4.46 7.51
CA ASN A 49 7.14 3.87 6.19
C ASN A 49 8.61 3.74 5.75
N TYR A 50 8.99 2.55 5.30
CA TYR A 50 10.33 2.27 4.79
C TYR A 50 10.26 1.68 3.39
N VAL A 51 11.11 2.17 2.49
CA VAL A 51 11.29 1.60 1.14
C VAL A 51 12.43 0.60 1.19
N VAL A 52 12.14 -0.65 0.85
CA VAL A 52 13.13 -1.72 0.75
C VAL A 52 13.37 -2.06 -0.72
N THR A 53 14.60 -1.86 -1.18
CA THR A 53 15.02 -2.27 -2.52
C THR A 53 15.69 -3.64 -2.46
N TYR A 54 15.23 -4.56 -3.30
CA TYR A 54 15.80 -5.89 -3.45
C TYR A 54 16.40 -6.05 -4.85
N THR A 55 17.67 -6.45 -4.93
CA THR A 55 18.32 -6.82 -6.19
C THR A 55 18.27 -8.34 -6.35
N PRO A 56 17.58 -8.88 -7.39
CA PRO A 56 17.49 -10.30 -7.60
C PRO A 56 18.83 -10.90 -8.04
N LYS A 57 19.14 -12.11 -7.55
CA LYS A 57 20.32 -12.86 -8.00
C LYS A 57 20.23 -13.36 -9.44
N ILE A 58 19.00 -13.62 -9.90
CA ILE A 58 18.71 -14.09 -11.25
C ILE A 58 17.86 -13.02 -11.93
N PRO A 59 18.34 -12.39 -13.02
CA PRO A 59 17.57 -11.43 -13.80
C PRO A 59 16.27 -12.01 -14.36
N ILE A 60 15.25 -11.17 -14.53
CA ILE A 60 13.95 -11.58 -15.09
C ILE A 60 14.08 -12.03 -16.56
N ALA A 61 15.06 -11.49 -17.29
CA ALA A 61 15.35 -11.89 -18.67
C ALA A 61 15.73 -13.39 -18.76
N GLU A 62 16.36 -13.94 -17.72
CA GLU A 62 16.80 -15.33 -17.68
C GLU A 62 15.66 -16.31 -17.30
N THR A 63 14.51 -15.81 -16.82
CA THR A 63 13.37 -16.65 -16.41
C THR A 63 12.29 -16.78 -17.51
N GLY A 64 12.64 -16.51 -18.77
CA GLY A 64 11.66 -16.57 -19.87
C GLY A 64 10.60 -15.48 -19.82
N GLY A 65 10.92 -14.32 -19.22
CA GLY A 65 10.06 -13.13 -19.24
C GLY A 65 8.97 -13.08 -18.17
N ARG A 66 8.86 -14.09 -17.30
CA ARG A 66 7.97 -14.09 -16.13
C ARG A 66 8.70 -14.64 -14.92
N ALA A 67 8.69 -13.89 -13.82
CA ALA A 67 9.24 -14.34 -12.54
C ALA A 67 8.24 -14.05 -11.41
N GLU A 68 7.92 -15.08 -10.62
CA GLU A 68 7.23 -14.91 -9.35
C GLU A 68 8.28 -14.81 -8.24
N ARG A 69 8.24 -13.74 -7.45
CA ARG A 69 9.10 -13.54 -6.29
C ARG A 69 8.24 -13.31 -5.07
N ASN A 70 8.41 -14.18 -4.07
CA ASN A 70 7.84 -13.98 -2.75
C ASN A 70 8.88 -13.27 -1.88
N ILE A 71 8.62 -12.00 -1.56
CA ILE A 71 9.51 -11.18 -0.74
C ILE A 71 8.84 -11.01 0.62
N GLU A 72 9.43 -11.62 1.64
CA GLU A 72 8.97 -11.48 3.02
C GLU A 72 9.89 -10.53 3.78
N VAL A 73 9.29 -9.50 4.39
CA VAL A 73 10.00 -8.53 5.22
C VAL A 73 9.66 -8.80 6.67
N THR A 74 10.68 -9.02 7.49
CA THR A 74 10.53 -9.26 8.93
C THR A 74 11.37 -8.28 9.73
N SER A 75 10.90 -7.96 10.94
CA SER A 75 11.61 -7.10 11.88
C SER A 75 12.31 -7.93 12.94
N LYS A 76 13.52 -7.52 13.32
CA LYS A 76 14.21 -8.09 14.50
C LYS A 76 13.65 -7.58 15.82
N ARG A 77 12.84 -6.51 15.81
CA ARG A 77 12.27 -5.91 17.02
C ARG A 77 11.00 -6.68 17.44
N PRO A 78 10.94 -7.22 18.66
CA PRO A 78 9.74 -7.89 19.15
C PRO A 78 8.57 -6.90 19.22
N GLY A 79 7.37 -7.36 18.84
CA GLY A 79 6.15 -6.56 18.85
C GLY A 79 5.97 -5.59 17.69
N LEU A 80 6.90 -5.54 16.72
CA LEU A 80 6.70 -4.73 15.51
C LEU A 80 5.85 -5.48 14.48
N LEU A 81 4.68 -4.91 14.15
CA LEU A 81 3.84 -5.40 13.06
C LEU A 81 4.39 -4.86 11.73
N VAL A 82 4.93 -5.74 10.90
CA VAL A 82 5.40 -5.38 9.56
C VAL A 82 4.26 -5.57 8.56
N GLN A 83 3.91 -4.47 7.92
CA GLN A 83 2.90 -4.40 6.87
C GLN A 83 3.62 -4.22 5.52
N ALA A 84 3.67 -5.27 4.70
CA ALA A 84 4.37 -5.26 3.41
C ALA A 84 3.62 -6.09 2.35
N ARG A 85 3.72 -5.64 1.08
CA ARG A 85 3.20 -6.39 -0.07
C ARG A 85 4.07 -7.62 -0.33
N ARG A 86 3.50 -8.81 -0.09
CA ARG A 86 4.25 -10.09 -0.13
C ARG A 86 4.51 -10.63 -1.54
N LYS A 87 3.70 -10.21 -2.53
CA LYS A 87 3.75 -10.77 -3.90
C LYS A 87 4.02 -9.68 -4.94
N LEU A 88 5.22 -9.72 -5.54
CA LEU A 88 5.58 -8.93 -6.70
C LEU A 88 5.63 -9.85 -7.93
N ILE A 89 4.69 -9.66 -8.86
CA ILE A 89 4.71 -10.32 -10.16
C ILE A 89 5.33 -9.33 -11.14
N VAL A 90 6.46 -9.69 -11.75
CA VAL A 90 7.09 -8.86 -12.78
C VAL A 90 6.99 -9.59 -14.12
N ASN A 91 6.42 -8.90 -15.11
CA ASN A 91 6.38 -9.33 -16.50
C ASN A 91 7.40 -8.48 -17.28
N ALA A 92 8.15 -9.09 -18.20
CA ALA A 92 9.21 -8.40 -18.96
C ALA A 92 8.70 -7.41 -20.03
N GLY A 93 7.50 -6.85 -19.88
CA GLY A 93 6.82 -6.09 -20.94
C GLY A 93 6.01 -4.88 -20.47
N ASN A 94 6.45 -4.18 -19.42
CA ASN A 94 6.06 -2.79 -19.12
C ASN A 94 7.24 -2.07 -18.46
#